data_AF-A0AB34YCN9-F1
#
_entry.id   AF-A0AB34YCN9-F1
#
_cell.length_a   1.000
_cell.length_b   1.000
_cell.length_c   1.000
_cell.angle_alpha   90.00
_cell.angle_beta   90.00
_cell.angle_gamma   90.00
#
_symmetry.space_group_name_H-M   'P 1'
#
loop_
_entity.id
_entity.type
_entity.pdbx_description
1 polymer ?
#
loop_
_entity_poly.entity_id
_entity_poly.type
_entity_poly.pdbx_seq_one_letter_code
_entity_poly.pdbx_strand_id
1 'polypeptide(L)' 'MINRSHKLSVARQAKLLGFSRGSVYYSPRSVSDGDSALMRRIDEMHLDYHFARSRRLQ' A
#
# COMPACT_ATOMS: atom_id res chain seq x y z
N MET A 1 12.15 -5.05 10.96
CA MET A 1 12.16 -6.03 9.85
C MET A 1 11.81 -7.41 10.42
N ILE A 2 10.97 -8.21 9.73
CA ILE A 2 10.58 -9.56 10.15
C ILE A 2 11.65 -10.58 9.73
N ASN A 3 12.05 -11.49 10.62
CA ASN A 3 13.02 -12.56 10.33
C ASN A 3 12.44 -13.94 10.69
N ARG A 4 12.37 -14.85 9.72
CA ARG A 4 11.80 -16.21 9.91
C ARG A 4 12.68 -17.15 10.72
N SER A 5 13.99 -16.89 10.80
CA SER A 5 14.95 -17.68 11.59
C SER A 5 15.12 -17.15 13.02
N HIS A 6 14.36 -16.13 13.40
CA HIS A 6 14.41 -15.55 14.73
C HIS A 6 13.70 -16.45 15.76
N LYS A 7 14.12 -16.37 17.03
CA LYS A 7 13.54 -17.15 18.14
C LYS A 7 12.04 -16.89 18.38
N LEU A 8 11.59 -15.69 18.01
CA LEU A 8 10.18 -15.30 18.09
C LEU A 8 9.44 -15.72 16.82
N SER A 9 8.21 -16.20 16.97
CA SER A 9 7.35 -16.47 15.81
C SER A 9 7.10 -15.21 14.99
N VAL A 10 6.88 -15.39 13.68
CA VAL A 10 6.55 -14.30 12.74
C VAL A 10 5.37 -13.46 13.24
N ALA A 11 4.34 -14.10 13.82
CA ALA A 11 3.18 -13.42 14.38
C ALA A 11 3.53 -12.51 15.58
N ARG A 12 4.45 -12.94 16.45
CA ARG A 12 4.91 -12.10 17.58
C ARG A 12 5.74 -10.93 17.10
N GLN A 13 6.61 -11.15 16.12
CA GLN A 13 7.39 -10.07 15.51
C GLN A 13 6.47 -9.06 14.81
N ALA A 14 5.44 -9.52 14.09
CA ALA A 14 4.44 -8.65 13.47
C ALA A 14 3.74 -7.76 14.50
N LYS A 15 3.27 -8.36 15.61
CA LYS A 15 2.59 -7.65 16.69
C LYS A 15 3.49 -6.58 17.33
N LEU A 16 4.77 -6.90 17.58
CA LEU A 16 5.73 -5.95 18.15
C LEU A 16 6.02 -4.76 17.22
N LEU A 17 5.98 -4.98 15.91
CA LEU A 17 6.18 -3.94 14.89
C LEU A 17 4.88 -3.20 14.53
N GLY A 18 3.75 -3.54 15.14
CA GLY A 18 2.45 -2.96 14.80
C GLY A 18 1.88 -3.41 13.44
N PHE A 19 2.45 -4.45 12.83
CA PHE A 19 1.96 -5.00 11.57
C PHE A 19 0.83 -6.00 11.80
N SER A 20 -0.18 -5.95 10.92
CA SER A 20 -1.16 -7.02 10.82
C SER A 20 -0.47 -8.29 10.31
N ARG A 21 -0.95 -9.47 10.74
CA ARG A 21 -0.42 -10.75 10.23
C ARG A 21 -0.55 -10.85 8.71
N GLY A 22 -1.63 -10.31 8.13
CA GLY A 22 -1.88 -10.33 6.69
C GLY A 22 -0.82 -9.55 5.91
N SER A 23 -0.39 -8.40 6.41
CA SER A 23 0.67 -7.60 5.79
C SER A 23 2.00 -8.34 5.71
N VAL A 24 2.28 -9.24 6.66
CA VAL A 24 3.54 -10.02 6.67
C VAL A 24 3.54 -11.16 5.64
N TYR A 25 2.37 -11.68 5.27
CA TYR A 25 2.24 -12.73 4.25
C TYR A 25 1.91 -12.18 2.87
N TYR A 26 1.56 -10.90 2.76
CA TYR A 26 1.31 -10.26 1.49
C TYR A 26 2.60 -10.18 0.68
N SER A 27 2.61 -10.80 -0.50
CA SER A 27 3.67 -10.58 -1.49
C SER A 27 3.28 -9.35 -2.32
N PRO A 28 4.18 -8.35 -2.44
CA PRO A 28 3.95 -7.24 -3.35
C PRO A 28 3.62 -7.77 -4.74
N ARG A 29 2.48 -7.33 -5.29
CA ARG A 29 2.09 -7.62 -6.66
C ARG A 29 2.49 -6.44 -7.54
N SER A 30 3.06 -6.72 -8.70
CA SER A 30 3.27 -5.69 -9.72
C SER A 30 1.92 -5.09 -10.12
N VAL A 31 1.84 -3.77 -10.07
CA VAL A 31 0.68 -3.01 -10.54
C VAL A 31 0.62 -3.13 -12.07
N SER A 32 -0.57 -3.27 -12.65
CA SER A 32 -0.68 -3.30 -14.11
C SER A 32 -0.29 -1.94 -14.71
N ASP A 33 0.10 -1.92 -15.98
CA ASP A 33 0.43 -0.65 -16.65
C ASP A 33 -0.78 0.28 -16.71
N GLY A 34 -1.98 -0.28 -16.87
CA GLY A 34 -3.24 0.46 -16.84
C GLY A 34 -3.53 1.10 -15.48
N ASP A 35 -3.35 0.34 -14.40
CA ASP A 35 -3.52 0.86 -13.03
C ASP A 35 -2.46 1.91 -12.70
N SER A 36 -1.23 1.74 -13.18
CA SER A 36 -0.13 2.70 -12.99
C SER A 36 -0.40 4.02 -13.72
N ALA A 37 -0.93 3.95 -14.95
CA ALA A 37 -1.33 5.13 -15.70
C ALA A 37 -2.51 5.87 -15.02
N LEU A 38 -3.47 5.14 -14.47
CA LEU A 38 -4.57 5.70 -13.70
C LEU A 38 -4.07 6.41 -12.43
N MET A 39 -3.18 5.78 -11.66
CA MET A 39 -2.58 6.38 -10.46
C MET A 39 -1.85 7.69 -10.79
N ARG A 40 -1.04 7.71 -11.87
CA ARG A 40 -0.37 8.95 -12.32
C ARG A 40 -1.35 10.08 -12.62
N ARG A 41 -2.44 9.77 -13.31
CA ARG A 41 -3.46 10.77 -13.65
C ARG A 41 -4.21 11.29 -12.43
N ILE A 42 -4.40 10.44 -11.42
CA ILE A 42 -4.97 10.85 -10.13
C ILE A 42 -3.99 11.76 -9.40
N ASP A 43 -2.70 11.43 -9.36
CA ASP A 43 -1.67 12.24 -8.71
C ASP A 43 -1.54 13.63 -9.36
N GLU A 44 -1.52 13.70 -10.70
CA GLU A 44 -1.52 14.95 -11.46
C GLU A 44 -2.72 15.84 -11.09
N MET A 45 -3.92 15.26 -11.01
CA MET A 45 -5.12 16.00 -10.61
C MET A 45 -5.03 16.54 -9.17
N HIS A 46 -4.43 15.79 -8.25
CA HIS A 46 -4.27 16.22 -6.86
C HIS A 46 -3.19 17.30 -6.70
N LEU A 47 -2.15 17.27 -7.52
CA LEU A 47 -1.11 18.31 -7.57
C LEU A 47 -1.66 19.64 -8.10
N ASP A 48 -2.43 19.61 -9.19
CA ASP A 48 -2.96 20.82 -9.83
C ASP A 48 -4.19 21.38 -9.08
N TYR A 49 -4.98 20.51 -8.45
CA TYR A 49 -6.24 20.88 -7.81
C TYR A 49 -6.39 20.19 -6.45
N HIS A 50 -5.77 20.79 -5.44
CA HIS A 50 -5.80 20.33 -4.04
C HIS A 50 -7.23 20.13 -3.46
N PHE A 51 -8.28 20.64 -4.12
CA PHE A 51 -9.69 20.53 -3.72
C PHE A 51 -10.56 19.64 -4.63
N ALA A 52 -10.03 19.09 -5.73
CA ALA A 52 -10.79 18.32 -6.73
C ALA A 52 -11.01 16.85 -6.34
N ARG A 53 -11.55 16.57 -5.14
CA ARG A 53 -12.03 15.23 -4.82
C ARG A 53 -13.44 15.02 -5.37
N SER A 54 -13.61 13.96 -6.17
CA SER A 54 -14.84 13.22 -6.50
C SER A 54 -16.05 13.97 -7.09
N ARG A 55 -16.11 15.30 -7.03
CA ARG A 55 -17.29 16.10 -7.38
C ARG A 55 -17.34 16.57 -8.84
N ARG A 56 -16.39 16.15 -9.67
CA ARG A 56 -16.33 16.52 -11.10
C ARG A 56 -16.21 15.31 -12.05
N LEU A 57 -16.63 14.13 -11.60
CA LEU A 57 -16.76 12.94 -12.45
C LEU A 57 -18.23 12.48 -12.43
N GLN A 58 -19.13 13.34 -12.92
CA GLN A 58 -20.47 12.96 -13.40
C GLN A 58 -20.52 13.17 -14.90
#